data_AF-A0A7V6Z050-F1
#
_entry.id   AF-A0A7V6Z050-F1
#
_cell.length_a   1.000
_cell.length_b   1.000
_cell.length_c   1.000
_cell.angle_alpha   90.00
_cell.angle_beta   90.00
_cell.angle_gamma   90.00
#
_symmetry.space_group_name_H-M   'P 1'
#
loop_
_entity.id
_entity.type
_entity.pdbx_description
1 polymer ?
#
loop_
_entity_poly.entity_id
_entity_poly.type
_entity_poly.pdbx_seq_one_letter_code
_entity_poly.pdbx_strand_id
1 'polypeptide(L)'
;MAVIEDKQVPMPLKHTDVRASVSGYIGAVQVVQQFHNPYSNKIEAVYVFPLPHNAAVNEFIMTIGERRIRGIIRERREAEAIYAQAKAQGYVASLLTEERPNIFTQSVANIEPGKQIDVTIRYFHTLEYGDGWYEFVFPMVVGPRFNPPGTTDGVGAVARGEGGSSGRRTEVQYLKPGERSGHDIALRLEVDAGVPIEDFCCLTDDVDYEAPSAERMTVTLKSRDALPNRDFVFRYRVAGGKVKANLITRRDEREQFFTLILYPPQEVGRCQPADSFRARGVRRAVDAALVRAATEFSSHVLKSAAFLL
;
A
#
# COMPACT_ATOMS: atom_id res chain seq x y z
N MET A 1 13.90 10.81 2.62
CA MET A 1 15.10 11.67 2.63
C MET A 1 14.88 12.86 1.71
N ALA A 2 15.61 13.94 1.90
CA ALA A 2 15.67 15.08 1.00
C ALA A 2 17.13 15.40 0.67
N VAL A 3 17.38 16.03 -0.48
CA VAL A 3 18.72 16.44 -0.92
C VAL A 3 18.80 17.96 -0.99
N ILE A 4 19.78 18.53 -0.30
CA ILE A 4 20.15 19.95 -0.33
C ILE A 4 21.65 20.02 -0.64
N GLU A 5 22.04 20.65 -1.75
CA GLU A 5 23.47 20.85 -2.10
C GLU A 5 24.30 19.55 -1.94
N ASP A 6 23.79 18.45 -2.50
CA ASP A 6 24.37 17.09 -2.42
C ASP A 6 24.48 16.45 -1.02
N LYS A 7 23.89 17.07 0.02
CA LYS A 7 23.76 16.51 1.37
C LYS A 7 22.35 15.94 1.59
N GLN A 8 22.30 14.71 2.11
CA GLN A 8 21.04 14.09 2.51
C GLN A 8 20.56 14.63 3.86
N VAL A 9 19.36 15.20 3.87
CA VAL A 9 18.67 15.69 5.08
C VAL A 9 17.33 14.97 5.24
N PRO A 10 16.77 14.81 6.44
CA PRO A 10 15.46 14.20 6.61
C PRO A 10 14.38 15.11 6.02
N MET A 11 13.58 14.62 5.07
CA MET A 11 12.36 15.31 4.67
C MET A 11 11.27 15.04 5.70
N PRO A 12 10.64 16.06 6.31
CA PRO A 12 9.58 15.83 7.26
C PRO A 12 8.28 15.51 6.52
N LEU A 13 8.01 14.20 6.37
CA LEU A 13 6.64 13.70 6.35
C LEU A 13 5.95 14.27 7.60
N LYS A 14 4.78 14.88 7.44
CA LYS A 14 3.99 15.47 8.53
C LYS A 14 2.89 14.51 8.98
N HIS A 15 2.14 13.98 8.02
CA HIS A 15 0.95 13.18 8.26
C HIS A 15 0.75 12.16 7.14
N THR A 16 0.17 11.01 7.48
CA THR A 16 -0.34 10.03 6.52
C THR A 16 -1.82 9.74 6.83
N ASP A 17 -2.71 9.94 5.86
CA ASP A 17 -4.13 9.57 5.93
C ASP A 17 -4.35 8.33 5.06
N VAL A 18 -4.86 7.26 5.66
CA VAL A 18 -5.14 5.99 5.00
C VAL A 18 -6.63 5.73 5.02
N ARG A 19 -7.21 5.54 3.83
CA ARG A 19 -8.59 5.10 3.64
C ARG A 19 -8.58 3.80 2.88
N ALA A 20 -8.96 2.74 3.55
CA ALA A 20 -9.05 1.40 2.99
C ALA A 20 -10.50 0.94 2.94
N SER A 21 -10.84 0.17 1.92
CA SER A 21 -12.10 -0.53 1.81
C SER A 21 -11.86 -1.96 1.34
N VAL A 22 -12.57 -2.93 1.91
CA VAL A 22 -12.51 -4.34 1.53
C VAL A 22 -13.88 -4.77 1.03
N SER A 23 -13.91 -5.43 -0.13
CA SER A 23 -15.11 -6.04 -0.69
C SER A 23 -14.82 -7.50 -1.04
N GLY A 24 -15.40 -8.42 -0.26
CA GLY A 24 -15.06 -9.84 -0.32
C GLY A 24 -13.60 -10.08 0.10
N TYR A 25 -12.73 -10.34 -0.88
CA TYR A 25 -11.29 -10.56 -0.67
C TYR A 25 -10.41 -9.50 -1.37
N ILE A 26 -11.01 -8.47 -1.97
CA ILE A 26 -10.28 -7.39 -2.63
C ILE A 26 -10.20 -6.20 -1.68
N GLY A 27 -8.97 -5.74 -1.40
CA GLY A 27 -8.71 -4.51 -0.68
C GLY A 27 -8.41 -3.38 -1.65
N ALA A 28 -9.02 -2.22 -1.45
CA ALA A 28 -8.71 -0.97 -2.12
C ALA A 28 -8.17 0.01 -1.08
N VAL A 29 -7.06 0.67 -1.37
CA VAL A 29 -6.42 1.57 -0.42
C VAL A 29 -6.07 2.89 -1.10
N GLN A 30 -6.45 3.99 -0.47
CA GLN A 30 -5.98 5.33 -0.76
C GLN A 30 -5.07 5.77 0.38
N VAL A 31 -3.86 6.21 0.04
CA VAL A 31 -2.90 6.81 0.97
C VAL A 31 -2.68 8.25 0.55
N VAL A 32 -2.84 9.19 1.48
CA VAL A 32 -2.48 10.60 1.29
C VAL A 32 -1.36 10.94 2.26
N GLN A 33 -0.21 11.35 1.73
CA GLN A 33 0.96 11.71 2.52
C GLN A 33 1.27 13.18 2.37
N GLN A 34 1.41 13.87 3.50
CA GLN A 34 1.66 15.30 3.54
C GLN A 34 3.13 15.56 3.87
N PHE A 35 3.84 16.23 2.99
CA PHE A 35 5.24 16.57 3.16
C PHE A 35 5.41 18.08 3.22
N HIS A 36 6.41 18.55 3.96
CA HIS A 36 6.72 19.97 4.07
C HIS A 36 8.21 20.22 3.85
N ASN A 37 8.56 21.30 3.15
CA ASN A 37 9.93 21.78 3.08
C ASN A 37 10.18 22.84 4.18
N PRO A 38 10.82 22.51 5.32
CA PRO A 38 11.13 23.46 6.37
C PRO A 38 12.37 24.31 6.09
N TYR A 39 13.08 24.05 4.99
CA TYR A 39 14.37 24.67 4.69
C TYR A 39 14.20 25.95 3.87
N SER A 40 15.23 26.80 3.90
CA SER A 40 15.29 28.04 3.12
C SER A 40 15.64 27.83 1.64
N ASN A 41 15.98 26.59 1.25
CA ASN A 41 16.42 26.22 -0.08
C ASN A 41 15.41 25.26 -0.73
N LYS A 42 15.40 25.20 -2.07
CA LYS A 42 14.66 24.16 -2.77
C LYS A 42 15.23 22.79 -2.42
N ILE A 43 14.35 21.81 -2.21
CA ILE A 43 14.77 20.44 -1.89
C ILE A 43 14.24 19.47 -2.94
N GLU A 44 14.97 18.39 -3.15
CA GLU A 44 14.42 17.18 -3.74
C GLU A 44 14.04 16.22 -2.62
N ALA A 45 12.84 15.65 -2.66
CA ALA A 45 12.37 14.62 -1.76
C ALA A 45 12.48 13.26 -2.39
N VAL A 46 12.96 12.27 -1.65
CA VAL A 46 12.93 10.85 -2.02
C VAL A 46 12.29 10.08 -0.88
N TYR A 47 11.16 9.46 -1.14
CA TYR A 47 10.41 8.65 -0.18
C TYR A 47 10.25 7.24 -0.70
N VAL A 48 10.58 6.26 0.13
CA VAL A 48 10.41 4.84 -0.20
C VAL A 48 9.23 4.33 0.60
N PHE A 49 8.24 3.77 -0.07
CA PHE A 49 7.09 3.17 0.59
C PHE A 49 6.91 1.71 0.21
N PRO A 50 6.62 0.86 1.21
CA PRO A 50 6.27 -0.52 0.98
C PRO A 50 4.82 -0.66 0.52
N LEU A 51 4.58 -1.53 -0.45
CA LEU A 51 3.24 -2.00 -0.81
C LEU A 51 3.11 -3.49 -0.54
N PRO A 52 1.88 -4.01 -0.33
CA PRO A 52 1.64 -5.46 -0.31
C PRO A 52 2.08 -6.13 -1.61
N HIS A 53 2.43 -7.42 -1.54
CA HIS A 53 3.14 -8.07 -2.64
C HIS A 53 2.34 -8.33 -3.91
N ASN A 54 1.03 -8.31 -3.73
CA ASN A 54 -0.01 -8.47 -4.71
C ASN A 54 -0.71 -7.14 -5.00
N ALA A 55 -0.09 -6.02 -4.61
CA ALA A 55 -0.66 -4.70 -4.85
C ALA A 55 -0.46 -4.25 -6.30
N ALA A 56 -1.50 -3.67 -6.88
CA ALA A 56 -1.46 -2.99 -8.17
C ALA A 56 -1.83 -1.52 -7.96
N VAL A 57 -0.87 -0.62 -8.21
CA VAL A 57 -1.11 0.83 -8.16
C VAL A 57 -1.84 1.26 -9.41
N ASN A 58 -2.95 1.99 -9.24
CA ASN A 58 -3.80 2.45 -10.35
C ASN A 58 -3.87 3.99 -10.47
N GLU A 59 -3.60 4.72 -9.38
CA GLU A 59 -3.58 6.17 -9.41
C GLU A 59 -2.45 6.72 -8.55
N PHE A 60 -1.77 7.73 -9.09
CA PHE A 60 -0.83 8.55 -8.35
C PHE A 60 -1.07 10.01 -8.70
N ILE A 61 -1.20 10.85 -7.67
CA ILE A 61 -1.46 12.28 -7.81
C ILE A 61 -0.59 13.04 -6.83
N MET A 62 0.07 14.08 -7.32
CA MET A 62 0.79 15.05 -6.51
C MET A 62 0.04 16.38 -6.51
N THR A 63 -0.14 16.99 -5.34
CA THR A 63 -0.79 18.28 -5.18
C THR A 63 0.15 19.27 -4.50
N ILE A 64 0.33 20.45 -5.11
CA ILE A 64 1.24 21.50 -4.65
C ILE A 64 0.53 22.84 -4.76
N GLY A 65 0.17 23.42 -3.61
CA GLY A 65 -0.75 24.55 -3.59
C GLY A 65 -2.05 24.18 -4.30
N GLU A 66 -2.42 24.90 -5.36
CA GLU A 66 -3.64 24.66 -6.14
C GLU A 66 -3.42 23.70 -7.33
N ARG A 67 -2.16 23.34 -7.63
CA ARG A 67 -1.84 22.53 -8.80
C ARG A 67 -1.94 21.06 -8.44
N ARG A 68 -2.73 20.30 -9.22
CA ARG A 68 -2.87 18.85 -9.09
C ARG A 68 -2.31 18.17 -10.33
N ILE A 69 -1.35 17.27 -10.13
CA ILE A 69 -0.54 16.65 -11.17
C ILE A 69 -0.79 15.15 -11.11
N ARG A 70 -1.38 14.58 -12.17
CA ARG A 70 -1.69 13.15 -12.25
C ARG A 70 -0.59 12.39 -12.97
N GLY A 71 -0.33 11.17 -12.52
CA GLY A 71 0.70 10.31 -13.08
C GLY A 71 0.33 9.69 -14.40
N ILE A 72 1.30 9.68 -15.29
CA ILE A 72 1.23 8.97 -16.56
C ILE A 72 2.25 7.83 -16.50
N ILE A 73 1.79 6.64 -16.84
CA ILE A 73 2.62 5.45 -16.88
C ILE A 73 3.49 5.48 -18.13
N ARG A 74 4.79 5.28 -17.93
CA ARG A 74 5.81 5.31 -18.98
C ARG A 74 6.81 4.20 -18.74
N GLU A 75 7.59 3.86 -19.77
CA GLU A 75 8.72 2.95 -19.60
C GLU A 75 9.74 3.57 -18.63
N ARG A 76 10.42 2.75 -17.82
CA ARG A 76 11.26 3.24 -16.72
C ARG A 76 12.31 4.25 -17.20
N ARG A 77 13.01 3.96 -18.30
CA ARG A 77 14.07 4.85 -18.81
C ARG A 77 13.52 6.17 -19.33
N GLU A 78 12.40 6.11 -20.06
CA GLU A 78 11.69 7.31 -20.52
C GLU A 78 11.27 8.17 -19.33
N ALA A 79 10.73 7.52 -18.29
CA ALA A 79 10.29 8.18 -17.08
C ALA A 79 11.43 8.91 -16.34
N GLU A 80 12.55 8.23 -16.14
CA GLU A 80 13.74 8.80 -15.50
C GLU A 80 14.34 9.96 -16.31
N ALA A 81 14.40 9.86 -17.63
CA ALA A 81 14.91 10.91 -18.51
C ALA A 81 14.05 12.18 -18.45
N ILE A 82 12.72 12.00 -18.51
CA ILE A 82 11.75 13.08 -18.37
C ILE A 82 11.91 13.81 -17.03
N TYR A 83 12.00 13.04 -15.93
CA TYR A 83 12.19 13.60 -14.61
C TYR A 83 13.51 14.39 -14.48
N ALA A 84 14.61 13.84 -14.99
CA ALA A 84 15.92 14.49 -14.93
C ALA A 84 15.95 15.81 -15.72
N GLN A 85 15.32 15.84 -16.90
CA GLN A 85 15.19 17.04 -17.69
C GLN A 85 14.36 18.12 -16.97
N ALA A 86 13.20 17.75 -16.43
CA ALA A 86 12.33 18.65 -15.69
C ALA A 86 13.01 19.24 -14.45
N LYS A 87 13.73 18.38 -13.70
CA LYS A 87 14.55 18.78 -12.56
C LYS A 87 15.62 19.79 -12.95
N ALA A 88 16.36 19.54 -14.03
CA ALA A 88 17.41 20.45 -14.53
C ALA A 88 16.86 21.80 -15.00
N GLN A 89 15.62 21.83 -15.49
CA GLN A 89 14.92 23.05 -15.90
C GLN A 89 14.30 23.82 -14.72
N GLY A 90 14.42 23.32 -13.49
CA GLY A 90 13.87 23.96 -12.29
C GLY A 90 12.38 23.72 -12.08
N TYR A 91 11.74 22.86 -12.87
CA TYR A 91 10.34 22.48 -12.70
C TYR A 91 10.16 21.55 -11.50
N VAL A 92 9.01 21.68 -10.84
CA VAL A 92 8.60 20.72 -9.83
C VAL A 92 8.16 19.44 -10.53
N ALA A 93 8.94 18.38 -10.41
CA ALA A 93 8.68 17.12 -11.10
C ALA A 93 8.50 16.00 -10.09
N SER A 94 7.76 14.96 -10.49
CA SER A 94 7.52 13.76 -9.70
C SER A 94 7.96 12.54 -10.50
N LEU A 95 8.45 11.52 -9.82
CA LEU A 95 8.81 10.22 -10.39
C LEU A 95 8.40 9.14 -9.39
N LEU A 96 7.74 8.10 -9.87
CA LEU A 96 7.45 6.89 -9.12
C LEU A 96 8.05 5.69 -9.84
N THR A 97 9.05 5.05 -9.22
CA THR A 97 9.68 3.84 -9.75
C THR A 97 9.38 2.65 -8.85
N GLU A 98 9.02 1.53 -9.47
CA GLU A 98 9.13 0.24 -8.80
C GLU A 98 10.61 -0.14 -8.81
N GLU A 99 11.24 -0.17 -7.63
CA GLU A 99 12.63 -0.65 -7.54
C GLU A 99 12.66 -2.17 -7.50
N ARG A 100 11.69 -2.76 -6.82
CA ARG A 100 11.53 -4.20 -6.59
C ARG A 100 10.05 -4.50 -6.37
N PRO A 101 9.63 -5.77 -6.49
CA PRO A 101 8.32 -6.17 -6.01
C PRO A 101 8.13 -5.60 -4.60
N ASN A 102 7.04 -4.87 -4.40
CA ASN A 102 6.56 -4.40 -3.10
C ASN A 102 7.29 -3.15 -2.57
N ILE A 103 8.23 -2.57 -3.33
CA ILE A 103 8.98 -1.38 -2.92
C ILE A 103 8.94 -0.35 -4.04
N PHE A 104 8.32 0.78 -3.72
CA PHE A 104 8.20 1.91 -4.63
C PHE A 104 9.02 3.07 -4.09
N THR A 105 9.80 3.69 -4.97
CA THR A 105 10.53 4.92 -4.68
C THR A 105 9.83 6.07 -5.38
N GLN A 106 9.47 7.06 -4.58
CA GLN A 106 8.94 8.31 -5.06
C GLN A 106 10.00 9.39 -4.94
N SER A 107 10.22 10.14 -6.01
CA SER A 107 11.07 11.32 -6.02
C SER A 107 10.28 12.56 -6.42
N VAL A 108 10.45 13.67 -5.70
CA VAL A 108 9.84 14.97 -6.02
C VAL A 108 10.92 16.04 -6.03
N ALA A 109 11.17 16.62 -7.20
CA ALA A 109 12.21 17.64 -7.40
C ALA A 109 11.71 19.05 -7.10
N ASN A 110 12.64 19.95 -6.74
CA ASN A 110 12.44 21.41 -6.72
C ASN A 110 11.31 21.92 -5.81
N ILE A 111 11.09 21.27 -4.67
CA ILE A 111 10.10 21.70 -3.68
C ILE A 111 10.54 23.03 -3.08
N GLU A 112 9.76 24.08 -3.30
CA GLU A 112 10.07 25.44 -2.84
C GLU A 112 10.11 25.56 -1.30
N PRO A 113 10.92 26.48 -0.75
CA PRO A 113 10.96 26.78 0.68
C PRO A 113 9.57 27.03 1.29
N GLY A 114 9.28 26.40 2.43
CA GLY A 114 8.02 26.55 3.16
C GLY A 114 6.79 25.98 2.45
N LYS A 115 6.93 25.30 1.30
CA LYS A 115 5.80 24.68 0.62
C LYS A 115 5.50 23.29 1.16
N GLN A 116 4.22 22.94 1.06
CA GLN A 116 3.69 21.62 1.34
C GLN A 116 3.34 20.91 0.03
N ILE A 117 3.52 19.59 0.04
CA ILE A 117 3.15 18.70 -1.05
C ILE A 117 2.33 17.56 -0.47
N ASP A 118 1.19 17.30 -1.11
CA ASP A 118 0.35 16.15 -0.79
C ASP A 118 0.48 15.13 -1.91
N VAL A 119 0.75 13.88 -1.53
CA VAL A 119 0.91 12.76 -2.45
C VAL A 119 -0.21 11.78 -2.20
N THR A 120 -1.04 11.54 -3.20
CA THR A 120 -2.11 10.55 -3.15
C THR A 120 -1.74 9.35 -4.00
N ILE A 121 -1.75 8.18 -3.39
CA ILE A 121 -1.54 6.89 -4.04
C ILE A 121 -2.82 6.08 -3.87
N ARG A 122 -3.31 5.45 -4.94
CA ARG A 122 -4.34 4.42 -4.86
C ARG A 122 -3.83 3.11 -5.41
N TYR A 123 -4.17 2.04 -4.72
CA TYR A 123 -3.84 0.70 -5.16
C TYR A 123 -4.92 -0.30 -4.72
N PHE A 124 -4.92 -1.46 -5.37
CA PHE A 124 -5.71 -2.61 -4.98
C PHE A 124 -4.81 -3.79 -4.63
N HIS A 125 -5.26 -4.67 -3.74
CA HIS A 125 -4.62 -5.95 -3.47
C HIS A 125 -5.66 -7.03 -3.18
N THR A 126 -5.24 -8.28 -3.00
CA THR A 126 -6.08 -9.33 -2.44
C THR A 126 -5.72 -9.61 -0.98
N LEU A 127 -6.71 -9.99 -0.16
CA LEU A 127 -6.50 -10.36 1.23
C LEU A 127 -6.16 -11.85 1.31
N GLU A 128 -5.25 -12.21 2.21
CA GLU A 128 -4.98 -13.61 2.51
C GLU A 128 -6.15 -14.22 3.29
N TYR A 129 -6.50 -15.47 2.96
CA TYR A 129 -7.52 -16.24 3.65
C TYR A 129 -6.93 -17.52 4.22
N GLY A 130 -6.96 -17.64 5.54
CA GLY A 130 -6.46 -18.79 6.30
C GLY A 130 -7.35 -19.10 7.49
N ASP A 131 -7.67 -20.38 7.69
CA ASP A 131 -8.43 -20.88 8.86
C ASP A 131 -9.77 -20.15 9.12
N GLY A 132 -10.43 -19.69 8.06
CA GLY A 132 -11.71 -18.97 8.17
C GLY A 132 -11.61 -17.46 8.29
N TRP A 133 -10.38 -16.94 8.40
CA TRP A 133 -10.07 -15.53 8.59
C TRP A 133 -9.54 -14.90 7.32
N TYR A 134 -9.96 -13.67 7.07
CA TYR A 134 -9.25 -12.75 6.20
C TYR A 134 -8.30 -11.90 7.02
N GLU A 135 -7.18 -11.51 6.41
CA GLU A 135 -6.19 -10.61 6.99
C GLU A 135 -5.97 -9.40 6.07
N PHE A 136 -6.18 -8.21 6.63
CA PHE A 136 -5.81 -6.94 6.01
C PHE A 136 -4.53 -6.43 6.68
N VAL A 137 -3.49 -6.22 5.88
CA VAL A 137 -2.20 -5.68 6.34
C VAL A 137 -1.93 -4.37 5.64
N PHE A 138 -1.73 -3.31 6.43
CA PHE A 138 -1.20 -2.04 5.95
C PHE A 138 0.20 -1.80 6.53
N PRO A 139 1.26 -1.84 5.70
CA PRO A 139 2.62 -1.60 6.17
C PRO A 139 2.83 -0.15 6.57
N MET A 140 3.20 0.11 7.84
CA MET A 140 3.53 1.48 8.30
C MET A 140 5.03 1.69 8.51
N VAL A 141 5.83 0.62 8.51
CA VAL A 141 7.29 0.68 8.69
C VAL A 141 8.01 -0.06 7.58
N VAL A 142 9.09 0.54 7.08
CA VAL A 142 10.08 -0.13 6.22
C VAL A 142 10.96 -1.04 7.08
N GLY A 143 10.45 -2.22 7.45
CA GLY A 143 11.17 -3.20 8.27
C GLY A 143 12.10 -4.15 7.48
N PRO A 144 12.95 -4.95 8.17
CA PRO A 144 13.93 -5.85 7.56
C PRO A 144 13.38 -6.86 6.54
N ARG A 145 12.10 -7.22 6.57
CA ARG A 145 11.48 -8.12 5.57
C ARG A 145 11.53 -7.57 4.13
N PHE A 146 11.69 -6.25 3.96
CA PHE A 146 11.95 -5.61 2.67
C PHE A 146 13.43 -5.72 2.24
N ASN A 147 14.29 -6.33 3.09
CA ASN A 147 15.70 -6.66 2.87
C ASN A 147 16.05 -8.06 3.42
N PRO A 148 15.78 -9.14 2.67
CA PRO A 148 16.17 -10.49 3.08
C PRO A 148 17.70 -10.60 3.31
N PRO A 149 18.16 -11.36 4.33
CA PRO A 149 19.58 -11.60 4.57
C PRO A 149 20.28 -12.15 3.31
N GLY A 150 21.43 -11.58 2.95
CA GLY A 150 22.22 -12.02 1.78
C GLY A 150 21.85 -11.38 0.44
N THR A 151 20.84 -10.49 0.38
CA THR A 151 20.56 -9.73 -0.84
C THR A 151 21.56 -8.60 -1.01
N THR A 152 22.30 -8.50 -2.12
CA THR A 152 23.33 -7.47 -2.38
C THR A 152 22.77 -6.13 -2.92
N ASP A 153 21.55 -6.15 -3.43
CA ASP A 153 20.90 -5.01 -4.11
C ASP A 153 19.72 -4.41 -3.31
N GLY A 154 19.55 -4.78 -2.03
CA GLY A 154 18.45 -4.32 -1.17
C GLY A 154 18.49 -2.83 -0.81
N VAL A 155 17.36 -2.29 -0.35
CA VAL A 155 17.23 -0.91 0.15
C VAL A 155 17.85 -0.84 1.53
N GLY A 156 19.19 -0.77 1.64
CA GLY A 156 19.94 -0.91 2.90
C GLY A 156 19.19 -0.31 4.09
N ALA A 157 18.67 -1.17 4.96
CA ALA A 157 17.86 -0.75 6.08
C ALA A 157 18.81 -0.69 7.26
N VAL A 158 19.18 0.51 7.67
CA VAL A 158 19.99 0.71 8.88
C VAL A 158 19.20 1.49 9.90
N ALA A 159 19.33 1.04 11.14
CA ALA A 159 18.83 1.74 12.29
C ALA A 159 19.45 3.15 12.32
N ARG A 160 18.63 4.18 12.63
CA ARG A 160 19.10 5.57 12.68
C ARG A 160 20.37 5.72 13.54
N GLY A 161 21.42 6.29 12.95
CA GLY A 161 22.71 6.48 13.64
C GLY A 161 23.64 5.28 13.64
N GLU A 162 23.30 4.18 12.95
CA GLU A 162 24.28 3.14 12.61
C GLU A 162 24.87 3.41 11.21
N GLY A 163 26.19 3.22 11.09
CA GLY A 163 26.89 3.38 9.82
C GLY A 163 26.48 2.31 8.82
N GLY A 164 26.06 2.73 7.63
CA GLY A 164 25.73 1.86 6.51
C GLY A 164 26.87 0.89 6.18
N SER A 165 26.76 -0.36 6.60
CA SER A 165 27.76 -1.39 6.27
C SER A 165 27.61 -1.91 4.84
N SER A 166 26.67 -1.36 4.07
CA SER A 166 26.20 -1.99 2.83
C SER A 166 26.79 -1.39 1.55
N GLY A 167 27.26 -0.14 1.58
CA GLY A 167 27.78 0.55 0.40
C GLY A 167 26.74 0.75 -0.71
N ARG A 168 25.44 0.73 -0.38
CA ARG A 168 24.33 0.71 -1.35
C ARG A 168 23.81 2.09 -1.69
N ARG A 169 23.23 2.22 -2.90
CA ARG A 169 22.73 3.48 -3.48
C ARG A 169 21.43 3.99 -2.84
N THR A 170 20.65 3.11 -2.20
CA THR A 170 19.37 3.44 -1.55
C THR A 170 19.37 2.89 -0.13
N GLU A 171 19.99 3.58 0.82
CA GLU A 171 19.86 3.24 2.25
C GLU A 171 18.67 3.98 2.85
N VAL A 172 17.64 3.23 3.30
CA VAL A 172 16.52 3.81 4.03
C VAL A 172 16.81 3.65 5.51
N GLN A 173 17.13 4.76 6.17
CA GLN A 173 17.23 4.78 7.61
C GLN A 173 15.83 4.61 8.21
N TYR A 174 15.61 3.52 8.92
CA TYR A 174 14.39 3.33 9.70
C TYR A 174 14.65 3.74 11.15
N LEU A 175 13.58 4.14 11.82
CA LEU A 175 13.62 4.47 13.25
C LEU A 175 13.99 3.20 14.02
N LYS A 176 14.94 3.31 14.95
CA LYS A 176 15.22 2.20 15.88
C LYS A 176 13.94 1.80 16.61
N PRO A 177 13.74 0.51 16.96
CA PRO A 177 12.67 0.14 17.87
C PRO A 177 12.71 1.04 19.13
N GLY A 178 11.66 1.84 19.35
CA GLY A 178 11.58 2.81 20.45
C GLY A 178 11.88 4.28 20.10
N GLU A 179 12.32 4.60 18.88
CA GLU A 179 12.47 6.00 18.42
C GLU A 179 11.13 6.57 17.92
N ARG A 180 10.83 7.82 18.31
CA ARG A 180 9.58 8.47 17.94
C ARG A 180 9.59 8.90 16.47
N SER A 181 8.61 8.41 15.72
CA SER A 181 8.21 8.97 14.44
C SER A 181 7.79 10.44 14.62
N GLY A 182 8.42 11.35 13.88
CA GLY A 182 8.03 12.77 13.87
C GLY A 182 6.72 13.06 13.14
N HIS A 183 6.04 12.03 12.61
CA HIS A 183 4.76 12.12 11.91
C HIS A 183 3.73 11.18 12.52
N ASP A 184 2.47 11.53 12.35
CA ASP A 184 1.32 10.73 12.74
C ASP A 184 0.65 10.05 11.53
N ILE A 185 -0.19 9.07 11.83
CA ILE A 185 -1.01 8.35 10.86
C ILE A 185 -2.46 8.29 11.32
N ALA A 186 -3.38 8.54 10.39
CA ALA A 186 -4.79 8.22 10.51
C ALA A 186 -5.11 7.04 9.58
N LEU A 187 -5.87 6.06 10.08
CA LEU A 187 -6.29 4.91 9.29
C LEU A 187 -7.75 4.60 9.54
N ARG A 188 -8.52 4.50 8.45
CA ARG A 188 -9.90 4.02 8.43
C ARG A 188 -10.03 2.87 7.44
N LEU A 189 -10.58 1.76 7.90
CA LEU A 189 -10.83 0.55 7.12
C LEU A 189 -12.34 0.27 7.11
N GLU A 190 -12.94 0.24 5.93
CA GLU A 190 -14.33 -0.18 5.72
C GLU A 190 -14.35 -1.60 5.18
N VAL A 191 -15.05 -2.52 5.83
CA VAL A 191 -15.13 -3.92 5.44
C VAL A 191 -16.57 -4.22 5.02
N ASP A 192 -16.73 -4.74 3.80
CA ASP A 192 -17.92 -5.42 3.33
C ASP A 192 -17.52 -6.87 2.98
N ALA A 193 -17.79 -7.79 3.91
CA ALA A 193 -17.48 -9.19 3.72
C ALA A 193 -18.46 -9.88 2.76
N GLY A 194 -19.63 -9.27 2.49
CA GLY A 194 -20.77 -9.84 1.78
C GLY A 194 -21.40 -11.09 2.43
N VAL A 195 -20.90 -11.47 3.62
CA VAL A 195 -21.43 -12.52 4.49
C VAL A 195 -21.25 -12.09 5.95
N PRO A 196 -22.03 -12.61 6.91
CA PRO A 196 -21.89 -12.23 8.30
C PRO A 196 -20.48 -12.44 8.83
N ILE A 197 -19.92 -11.41 9.45
CA ILE A 197 -18.65 -11.41 10.16
C ILE A 197 -18.89 -12.08 11.52
N GLU A 198 -18.22 -13.19 11.76
CA GLU A 198 -18.38 -14.03 12.95
C GLU A 198 -17.53 -13.53 14.13
N ASP A 199 -16.38 -12.93 13.82
CA ASP A 199 -15.41 -12.48 14.81
C ASP A 199 -14.43 -11.50 14.14
N PHE A 200 -13.78 -10.65 14.93
CA PHE A 200 -12.74 -9.74 14.43
C PHE A 200 -11.77 -9.34 15.53
N CYS A 201 -10.54 -8.99 15.13
CA CYS A 201 -9.53 -8.45 16.02
C CYS A 201 -8.52 -7.59 15.25
N CYS A 202 -7.98 -6.57 15.92
CA CYS A 202 -6.74 -5.92 15.49
C CYS A 202 -5.60 -6.53 16.31
N LEU A 203 -4.57 -7.06 15.63
CA LEU A 203 -3.47 -7.76 16.30
C LEU A 203 -2.38 -6.82 16.80
N THR A 204 -2.32 -5.60 16.26
CA THR A 204 -1.16 -4.72 16.41
C THR A 204 -1.47 -3.43 17.14
N ASP A 205 -2.69 -2.90 17.00
CA ASP A 205 -3.05 -1.55 17.42
C ASP A 205 -4.46 -1.53 18.02
N ASP A 206 -4.77 -0.47 18.76
CA ASP A 206 -6.09 -0.24 19.28
C ASP A 206 -6.97 0.51 18.30
N VAL A 207 -8.20 0.00 18.15
CA VAL A 207 -9.16 0.51 17.18
C VAL A 207 -10.50 0.81 17.84
N ASP A 208 -11.22 1.77 17.27
CA ASP A 208 -12.66 1.89 17.42
C ASP A 208 -13.33 1.18 16.24
N TYR A 209 -14.55 0.66 16.45
CA TYR A 209 -15.30 0.02 15.39
C TYR A 209 -16.80 0.35 15.45
N GLU A 210 -17.42 0.36 14.28
CA GLU A 210 -18.86 0.48 14.09
C GLU A 210 -19.32 -0.63 13.14
N ALA A 211 -20.34 -1.41 13.53
CA ALA A 211 -20.87 -2.50 12.72
C ALA A 211 -22.31 -2.16 12.25
N PRO A 212 -22.48 -1.45 11.13
CA PRO A 212 -23.81 -1.06 10.65
C PRO A 212 -24.68 -2.25 10.20
N SER A 213 -24.08 -3.40 9.87
CA SER A 213 -24.78 -4.67 9.62
C SER A 213 -23.91 -5.86 10.02
N ALA A 214 -24.45 -7.08 9.92
CA ALA A 214 -23.67 -8.28 10.22
C ALA A 214 -22.51 -8.51 9.24
N GLU A 215 -22.62 -8.00 8.01
CA GLU A 215 -21.64 -8.18 6.93
C GLU A 215 -20.66 -7.01 6.81
N ARG A 216 -20.97 -5.89 7.47
CA ARG A 216 -20.26 -4.62 7.30
C ARG A 216 -19.74 -4.06 8.61
N MET A 217 -18.51 -3.58 8.57
CA MET A 217 -17.92 -2.84 9.70
C MET A 217 -16.98 -1.74 9.23
N THR A 218 -16.87 -0.69 10.04
CA THR A 218 -15.88 0.36 9.91
C THR A 218 -14.94 0.26 11.10
N VAL A 219 -13.64 0.28 10.84
CA VAL A 219 -12.57 0.21 11.84
C VAL A 219 -11.72 1.46 11.71
N THR A 220 -11.49 2.15 12.83
CA THR A 220 -10.71 3.39 12.86
C THR A 220 -9.59 3.25 13.87
N LEU A 221 -8.35 3.54 13.45
CA LEU A 221 -7.18 3.55 14.34
C LEU A 221 -7.34 4.64 15.40
N LYS A 222 -7.10 4.31 16.67
CA LYS A 222 -7.16 5.28 17.76
C LYS A 222 -5.97 6.23 17.72
N SER A 223 -6.20 7.49 18.11
CA SER A 223 -5.13 8.51 18.15
C SER A 223 -3.94 8.14 19.03
N ARG A 224 -4.11 7.23 20.01
CA ARG A 224 -3.01 6.73 20.87
C ARG A 224 -1.99 5.89 20.11
N ASP A 225 -2.42 5.24 19.03
CA ASP A 225 -1.58 4.42 18.14
C ASP A 225 -1.31 5.12 16.80
N ALA A 226 -1.50 6.44 16.73
CA ALA A 226 -1.18 7.24 15.56
C ALA A 226 0.32 7.33 15.25
N LEU A 227 1.19 6.62 15.99
CA LEU A 227 2.63 6.56 15.72
C LEU A 227 2.97 5.31 14.90
N PRO A 228 3.44 5.45 13.65
CA PRO A 228 3.74 4.31 12.80
C PRO A 228 5.06 3.64 13.21
N ASN A 229 4.99 2.66 14.11
CA ASN A 229 6.13 1.90 14.62
C ASN A 229 6.08 0.40 14.32
N ARG A 230 4.97 -0.08 13.75
CA ARG A 230 4.73 -1.45 13.26
C ARG A 230 3.66 -1.42 12.19
N ASP A 231 3.34 -2.56 11.61
CA ASP A 231 2.22 -2.66 10.68
C ASP A 231 0.88 -2.61 11.37
N PHE A 232 -0.13 -2.14 10.64
CA PHE A 232 -1.51 -2.32 11.01
C PHE A 232 -2.01 -3.68 10.48
N VAL A 233 -2.41 -4.57 11.37
CA VAL A 233 -2.91 -5.91 11.04
C VAL A 233 -4.31 -6.10 11.62
N PHE A 234 -5.30 -6.15 10.74
CA PHE A 234 -6.70 -6.38 11.09
C PHE A 234 -7.19 -7.71 10.52
N ARG A 235 -7.83 -8.52 11.36
CA ARG A 235 -8.37 -9.82 10.96
C ARG A 235 -9.86 -9.87 11.24
N TYR A 236 -10.60 -10.46 10.31
CA TYR A 236 -12.02 -10.73 10.47
C TYR A 236 -12.36 -12.13 9.97
N ARG A 237 -13.22 -12.83 10.71
CA ARG A 237 -13.63 -14.21 10.43
C ARG A 237 -14.97 -14.20 9.72
N VAL A 238 -15.05 -14.95 8.62
CA VAL A 238 -16.30 -15.14 7.87
C VAL A 238 -16.79 -16.57 7.90
N ALA A 239 -15.88 -17.54 8.14
CA ALA A 239 -16.26 -18.94 8.30
C ALA A 239 -16.98 -19.16 9.63
N GLY A 240 -18.17 -19.76 9.56
CA GLY A 240 -18.99 -20.11 10.71
C GLY A 240 -19.40 -21.58 10.68
N GLY A 241 -20.49 -21.93 11.36
CA GLY A 241 -20.97 -23.31 11.44
C GLY A 241 -21.65 -23.87 10.17
N LYS A 242 -21.86 -23.05 9.13
CA LYS A 242 -22.52 -23.43 7.87
C LYS A 242 -21.73 -22.91 6.67
N VAL A 243 -21.96 -23.53 5.52
CA VAL A 243 -21.48 -22.99 4.23
C VAL A 243 -22.11 -21.62 4.01
N LYS A 244 -21.30 -20.64 3.63
CA LYS A 244 -21.76 -19.32 3.19
C LYS A 244 -21.33 -19.07 1.76
N ALA A 245 -22.05 -18.21 1.06
CA ALA A 245 -21.70 -17.79 -0.29
C ALA A 245 -21.81 -16.27 -0.39
N ASN A 246 -20.86 -15.66 -1.09
CA ASN A 246 -20.92 -14.25 -1.49
C ASN A 246 -20.91 -14.18 -3.02
N LEU A 247 -21.78 -13.34 -3.60
CA LEU A 247 -21.80 -13.05 -5.02
C LEU A 247 -21.55 -11.56 -5.23
N ILE A 248 -20.41 -11.24 -5.81
CA ILE A 248 -20.06 -9.87 -6.20
C ILE A 248 -20.32 -9.76 -7.69
N THR A 249 -21.14 -8.79 -8.10
CA THR A 249 -21.41 -8.51 -9.51
C THR A 249 -20.88 -7.14 -9.87
N ARG A 250 -20.17 -7.03 -11.00
CA ARG A 250 -19.73 -5.77 -11.57
C ARG A 250 -20.20 -5.66 -13.01
N ARG A 251 -20.80 -4.51 -13.32
CA ARG A 251 -21.26 -4.17 -14.67
C ARG A 251 -20.56 -2.90 -15.11
N ASP A 252 -19.97 -2.95 -16.30
CA ASP A 252 -19.49 -1.79 -17.03
C ASP A 252 -20.20 -1.69 -18.39
N GLU A 253 -19.98 -0.62 -19.15
CA GLU A 253 -20.59 -0.39 -20.46
C GLU A 253 -20.29 -1.50 -21.50
N ARG A 254 -19.17 -2.23 -21.34
CA ARG A 254 -18.71 -3.24 -22.29
C ARG A 254 -18.79 -4.69 -21.79
N GLU A 255 -18.71 -4.92 -20.48
CA GLU A 255 -18.58 -6.27 -19.91
C GLU A 255 -19.31 -6.42 -18.57
N GLN A 256 -19.72 -7.65 -18.26
CA GLN A 256 -20.38 -8.03 -17.01
C GLN A 256 -19.61 -9.17 -16.37
N PHE A 257 -19.13 -8.95 -15.15
CA PHE A 257 -18.39 -9.94 -14.39
C PHE A 257 -19.13 -10.26 -13.11
N PHE A 258 -19.03 -11.50 -12.67
CA PHE A 258 -19.42 -11.89 -11.33
C PHE A 258 -18.31 -12.72 -10.69
N THR A 259 -18.28 -12.70 -9.37
CA THR A 259 -17.40 -13.52 -8.54
C THR A 259 -18.24 -14.19 -7.48
N LEU A 260 -18.29 -15.52 -7.55
CA LEU A 260 -18.90 -16.36 -6.52
C LEU A 260 -17.81 -16.87 -5.58
N ILE A 261 -17.95 -16.58 -4.30
CA ILE A 261 -17.05 -17.03 -3.25
C ILE A 261 -17.84 -18.00 -2.36
N LEU A 262 -17.29 -19.18 -2.11
CA LEU A 262 -17.86 -20.19 -1.22
C LEU A 262 -16.97 -20.36 0.01
N TYR A 263 -17.56 -20.19 1.19
CA TYR A 263 -16.90 -20.35 2.49
C TYR A 263 -17.30 -21.69 3.10
N PRO A 264 -16.35 -22.63 3.31
CA PRO A 264 -16.65 -23.88 4.00
C PRO A 264 -16.96 -23.62 5.48
N PRO A 265 -17.68 -24.53 6.16
CA PRO A 265 -17.86 -24.46 7.60
C PRO A 265 -16.51 -24.64 8.33
N GLN A 266 -16.41 -24.08 9.53
CA GLN A 266 -15.20 -24.17 10.36
C GLN A 266 -14.81 -25.62 10.66
N GLU A 267 -15.79 -26.49 10.88
CA GLU A 267 -15.60 -27.93 10.99
C GLU A 267 -16.17 -28.61 9.74
N VAL A 268 -15.29 -29.15 8.92
CA VAL A 268 -15.69 -30.07 7.85
C VAL A 268 -15.80 -31.45 8.49
N GLY A 269 -17.03 -31.91 8.76
CA GLY A 269 -17.27 -33.25 9.31
C GLY A 269 -16.50 -34.29 8.50
N ARG A 270 -15.85 -35.25 9.19
CA ARG A 270 -14.91 -36.27 8.64
C ARG A 270 -15.16 -36.53 7.15
N CYS A 271 -14.28 -35.97 6.32
CA CYS A 271 -14.24 -36.33 4.91
C CYS A 271 -13.84 -37.82 4.86
N GLN A 272 -14.77 -38.71 4.50
CA GLN A 272 -14.37 -40.06 4.09
C GLN A 272 -13.40 -39.89 2.91
N PRO A 273 -12.35 -40.72 2.81
CA PRO A 273 -11.41 -40.64 1.71
C PRO A 273 -12.11 -41.12 0.43
N ALA A 274 -12.92 -40.24 -0.16
CA ALA A 274 -13.49 -40.37 -1.48
C ALA A 274 -12.71 -39.41 -2.39
N ASP A 275 -12.00 -40.01 -3.34
CA ASP A 275 -11.35 -39.43 -4.51
C ASP A 275 -10.98 -37.95 -4.39
N SER A 276 -9.71 -37.72 -4.07
CA SER A 276 -9.08 -36.42 -4.01
C SER A 276 -9.36 -35.60 -5.27
N PHE A 277 -10.39 -34.75 -5.24
CA PHE A 277 -10.52 -33.64 -6.17
C PHE A 277 -9.49 -32.59 -5.75
N ARG A 278 -8.26 -32.77 -6.22
CA ARG A 278 -7.21 -31.76 -6.10
C ARG A 278 -7.59 -30.59 -7.00
N ALA A 279 -8.38 -29.65 -6.49
CA ALA A 279 -8.47 -28.31 -7.04
C ALA A 279 -7.17 -27.52 -6.78
N ARG A 280 -6.02 -28.09 -7.17
CA ARG A 280 -4.74 -27.38 -7.24
C ARG A 280 -4.72 -26.63 -8.56
N GLY A 281 -5.42 -25.51 -8.63
CA GLY A 281 -5.34 -24.67 -9.84
C GLY A 281 -6.32 -23.51 -9.93
N VAL A 282 -7.51 -23.60 -9.32
CA VAL A 282 -8.56 -22.59 -9.55
C VAL A 282 -8.30 -21.29 -8.78
N ARG A 283 -7.73 -21.36 -7.56
CA ARG A 283 -7.48 -20.16 -6.72
C ARG A 283 -6.49 -19.18 -7.37
N ARG A 284 -5.31 -19.65 -7.80
CA ARG A 284 -4.30 -18.79 -8.45
C ARG A 284 -4.76 -18.23 -9.80
N ALA A 285 -5.55 -18.97 -10.56
CA ALA A 285 -6.02 -18.51 -11.87
C ALA A 285 -7.12 -17.44 -11.73
N VAL A 286 -8.05 -17.60 -10.79
CA VAL A 286 -9.11 -16.61 -10.53
C VAL A 286 -8.55 -15.36 -9.85
N ASP A 287 -7.63 -15.50 -8.89
CA ASP A 287 -6.98 -14.35 -8.24
C ASP A 287 -6.13 -13.54 -9.22
N ALA A 288 -5.35 -14.21 -10.07
CA ALA A 288 -4.57 -13.54 -11.12
C ALA A 288 -5.46 -12.91 -12.19
N ALA A 289 -6.61 -13.51 -12.52
CA ALA A 289 -7.56 -12.98 -13.51
C ALA A 289 -8.43 -11.84 -12.96
N LEU A 290 -8.79 -11.83 -11.68
CA LEU A 290 -9.55 -10.74 -11.06
C LEU A 290 -8.65 -9.57 -10.69
N VAL A 291 -7.43 -9.84 -10.20
CA VAL A 291 -6.41 -8.79 -10.10
C VAL A 291 -6.11 -8.29 -11.49
N ARG A 292 -5.82 -9.14 -12.49
CA ARG A 292 -5.65 -8.69 -13.88
C ARG A 292 -6.86 -7.96 -14.41
N ALA A 293 -8.10 -8.35 -14.15
CA ALA A 293 -9.28 -7.62 -14.62
C ALA A 293 -9.39 -6.26 -13.94
N ALA A 294 -9.20 -6.17 -12.61
CA ALA A 294 -9.13 -4.90 -11.88
C ALA A 294 -7.95 -4.02 -12.34
N THR A 295 -6.89 -4.68 -12.82
CA THR A 295 -5.62 -4.11 -13.25
C THR A 295 -5.56 -3.79 -14.76
N GLU A 296 -6.35 -4.45 -15.59
CA GLU A 296 -6.56 -4.22 -17.03
C GLU A 296 -7.65 -3.16 -17.21
N PHE A 297 -8.59 -3.07 -16.27
CA PHE A 297 -9.58 -1.99 -16.17
C PHE A 297 -8.94 -0.63 -15.82
N SER A 298 -7.84 -0.63 -15.06
CA SER A 298 -6.92 0.50 -14.99
C SER A 298 -5.86 0.30 -16.06
N SER A 299 -6.09 0.78 -17.28
CA SER A 299 -5.33 0.48 -18.52
C SER A 299 -3.79 0.48 -18.48
N HIS A 300 -3.16 0.79 -17.35
CA HIS A 300 -1.74 0.70 -17.12
C HIS A 300 -1.51 0.28 -15.65
N VAL A 301 -0.93 -0.91 -15.42
CA VAL A 301 -0.19 -1.19 -14.18
C VAL A 301 0.97 -0.21 -14.13
N LEU A 302 1.07 0.56 -13.04
CA LEU A 302 2.24 1.36 -12.73
C LEU A 302 3.46 0.46 -12.45
N LYS A 303 4.15 0.01 -13.51
CA LYS A 303 5.51 -0.56 -13.41
C LYS A 303 6.57 0.54 -13.28
N SER A 304 6.27 1.73 -13.76
CA SER A 304 7.03 2.99 -13.60
C SER A 304 6.14 4.16 -14.08
N ALA A 305 6.17 5.30 -13.40
CA ALA A 305 5.53 6.53 -13.88
C ALA A 305 6.43 7.74 -13.68
N ALA A 306 6.49 8.57 -14.72
CA ALA A 306 7.07 9.92 -14.63
C ALA A 306 6.02 10.99 -14.89
N PHE A 307 6.32 12.15 -14.34
CA PHE A 307 5.46 13.32 -14.37
C PHE A 307 6.23 14.48 -14.98
N LEU A 308 5.56 15.24 -15.84
CA LEU A 308 5.95 16.58 -16.23
C LEU A 308 4.89 17.56 -15.73
N LEU A 309 5.37 18.74 -15.37
CA LEU A 309 4.59 19.97 -15.34
C LEU A 309 4.57 20.61 -16.72
#